data_AF-A0A6P6U5Y2-F1
#
_entry.id   AF-A0A6P6U5Y2-F1
#
_cell.length_a   1.000
_cell.length_b   1.000
_cell.length_c   1.000
_cell.angle_alpha   90.00
_cell.angle_beta   90.00
_cell.angle_gamma   90.00
#
_symmetry.space_group_name_H-M   'P 1'
#
loop_
_entity.id
_entity.type
_entity.pdbx_description
1 polymer ?
#
loop_
_entity_poly.entity_id
_entity_poly.type
_entity_poly.pdbx_seq_one_letter_code
_entity_poly.pdbx_strand_id
1 'polypeptide(L)'
;MVSAMAAGWNAKLIVEAWSQGGMMATSIGLAIASHHSGGRHVCIVADEASRSKYIQAMEKAGKSPEVIVGEPEDAMNGLEGIDFMVVDCRCNDFARIFKVAKLGEKGAVLIRKNALAKAESDFRWRTALDAKARIVRSVLLPVGKGLDVAHVGARGGNSVPRKGERRWIKYIDRQTGEEFIIRK
;
A
#
# COMPACT_ATOMS: atom_id res chain seq x y z
N MET A 1 -3.54 -5.94 11.12
CA MET A 1 -2.18 -6.01 10.51
C MET A 1 -1.84 -4.77 9.69
N VAL A 2 -2.56 -4.48 8.60
CA VAL A 2 -2.27 -3.32 7.73
C VAL A 2 -2.26 -1.98 8.50
N SER A 3 -3.24 -1.77 9.38
CA SER A 3 -3.28 -0.59 10.26
C SER A 3 -2.08 -0.47 11.20
N ALA A 4 -1.61 -1.60 11.76
CA ALA A 4 -0.42 -1.62 12.60
C ALA A 4 0.85 -1.28 11.81
N MET A 5 0.92 -1.69 10.53
CA MET A 5 2.02 -1.27 9.65
C MET A 5 1.98 0.23 9.38
N ALA A 6 0.80 0.80 9.15
CA ALA A 6 0.65 2.24 8.94
C ALA A 6 1.04 3.04 10.20
N ALA A 7 0.58 2.61 11.37
CA ALA A 7 0.93 3.21 12.64
C ALA A 7 2.44 3.07 12.94
N GLY A 8 3.01 1.89 12.72
CA GLY A 8 4.44 1.62 12.91
C GLY A 8 5.34 2.39 11.95
N TRP A 9 4.86 2.70 10.75
CA TRP A 9 5.53 3.60 9.81
C TRP A 9 5.39 5.09 10.19
N ASN A 10 4.55 5.42 11.17
CA ASN A 10 4.17 6.79 11.52
C ASN A 10 3.66 7.58 10.29
N ALA A 11 2.81 6.93 9.50
CA ALA A 11 2.30 7.46 8.24
C ALA A 11 1.49 8.76 8.46
N LYS A 12 1.82 9.79 7.69
CA LYS A 12 1.18 11.10 7.66
C LYS A 12 0.16 11.23 6.54
N LEU A 13 0.35 10.54 5.42
CA LEU A 13 -0.62 10.46 4.34
C LEU A 13 -0.86 9.01 3.92
N ILE A 14 -1.95 8.46 4.45
CA ILE A 14 -2.44 7.12 4.12
C ILE A 14 -3.43 7.24 2.97
N VAL A 15 -3.14 6.58 1.86
CA VAL A 15 -4.08 6.47 0.72
C VAL A 15 -4.57 5.03 0.59
N GLU A 16 -5.89 4.84 0.53
CA GLU A 16 -6.53 3.56 0.26
C GLU A 16 -7.26 3.63 -1.08
N ALA A 17 -7.09 2.63 -1.93
CA ALA A 17 -7.93 2.39 -3.08
C ALA A 17 -8.88 1.22 -2.78
N TRP A 18 -10.15 1.55 -2.62
CA TRP A 18 -11.19 0.62 -2.16
C TRP A 18 -12.12 0.22 -3.31
N SER A 19 -12.49 -1.07 -3.33
CA SER A 19 -13.50 -1.63 -4.25
C SER A 19 -14.77 -1.96 -3.47
N GLN A 20 -15.92 -1.85 -4.12
CA GLN A 20 -17.18 -2.32 -3.55
C GLN A 20 -17.10 -3.80 -3.15
N GLY A 21 -17.64 -4.14 -1.98
CA GLY A 21 -17.46 -5.46 -1.36
C GLY A 21 -16.10 -5.61 -0.66
N GLY A 22 -15.34 -4.51 -0.57
CA GLY A 22 -14.24 -4.27 0.35
C GLY A 22 -14.55 -4.63 1.80
N MET A 23 -13.64 -5.34 2.46
CA MET A 23 -13.74 -5.56 3.90
C MET A 23 -13.38 -4.26 4.63
N MET A 24 -14.37 -3.63 5.27
CA MET A 24 -14.27 -2.32 5.93
C MET A 24 -13.32 -2.27 7.12
N ALA A 25 -13.03 -3.41 7.74
CA ALA A 25 -12.09 -3.48 8.87
C ALA A 25 -10.70 -2.92 8.53
N THR A 26 -10.26 -3.01 7.26
CA THR A 26 -9.00 -2.38 6.82
C THR A 26 -9.12 -0.87 6.85
N SER A 27 -10.13 -0.30 6.20
CA SER A 27 -10.40 1.13 6.14
C SER A 27 -10.59 1.75 7.52
N ILE A 28 -11.38 1.13 8.39
CA ILE A 28 -11.57 1.56 9.78
C ILE A 28 -10.23 1.55 10.53
N GLY A 29 -9.44 0.49 10.37
CA GLY A 29 -8.12 0.39 10.98
C GLY A 29 -7.14 1.45 10.47
N LEU A 30 -7.19 1.79 9.18
CA LEU A 30 -6.36 2.85 8.58
C LEU A 30 -6.75 4.23 9.12
N ALA A 31 -8.05 4.53 9.23
CA ALA A 31 -8.55 5.77 9.82
C ALA A 31 -8.15 5.91 11.31
N ILE A 32 -8.13 4.80 12.06
CA ILE A 32 -7.62 4.78 13.43
C ILE A 32 -6.11 5.04 13.44
N ALA A 33 -5.35 4.37 12.56
CA ALA A 33 -3.91 4.53 12.49
C ALA A 33 -3.49 5.96 12.11
N SER A 34 -4.15 6.60 11.13
CA SER A 34 -3.90 8.00 10.78
C SER A 34 -4.21 8.93 11.94
N HIS A 35 -5.31 8.69 12.67
CA HIS A 35 -5.64 9.49 13.84
C HIS A 35 -4.55 9.41 14.92
N HIS A 36 -4.06 8.19 15.23
CA HIS A 36 -2.99 8.00 16.20
C HIS A 36 -1.65 8.63 15.78
N SER A 37 -1.33 8.64 14.49
CA SER A 37 -0.11 9.28 13.97
C SER A 37 -0.26 10.78 13.75
N GLY A 38 -1.46 11.36 13.94
CA GLY A 38 -1.76 12.74 13.55
C GLY A 38 -1.64 12.96 12.03
N GLY A 39 -1.90 11.92 11.25
CA GLY A 39 -1.91 11.92 9.80
C GLY A 39 -3.32 12.01 9.22
N ARG A 40 -3.39 11.86 7.90
CA ARG A 40 -4.61 11.90 7.09
C ARG A 40 -4.83 10.55 6.40
N HIS A 41 -6.09 10.10 6.36
CA HIS A 41 -6.51 8.90 5.60
C HIS A 41 -7.48 9.33 4.50
N VAL A 42 -7.11 9.04 3.26
CA VAL A 42 -7.90 9.33 2.06
C VAL A 42 -8.25 8.03 1.36
N CYS A 43 -9.51 7.86 0.98
CA CYS A 43 -9.97 6.73 0.20
C CYS A 43 -10.29 7.16 -1.23
N ILE A 44 -9.80 6.42 -2.21
CA ILE A 44 -10.13 6.55 -3.62
C ILE A 44 -11.11 5.45 -4.00
N VAL A 45 -12.18 5.81 -4.68
CA VAL A 45 -13.21 4.90 -5.20
C VAL A 45 -13.53 5.22 -6.65
N ALA A 46 -14.02 4.23 -7.40
CA ALA A 46 -14.27 4.38 -8.83
C ALA A 46 -15.45 5.30 -9.17
N ASP A 47 -16.50 5.31 -8.33
CA ASP A 47 -17.78 5.95 -8.64
C ASP A 47 -18.53 6.43 -7.38
N GLU A 48 -19.55 7.27 -7.57
CA GLU A 48 -20.34 7.86 -6.48
C GLU A 48 -21.19 6.83 -5.71
N ALA A 49 -21.61 5.73 -6.34
CA ALA A 49 -22.31 4.66 -5.64
C ALA A 49 -21.38 3.91 -4.68
N SER A 50 -20.13 3.70 -5.10
CA SER A 50 -19.04 3.19 -4.26
C SER A 50 -18.73 4.15 -3.11
N ARG A 51 -18.67 5.46 -3.37
CA ARG A 51 -18.48 6.51 -2.34
C ARG A 51 -19.56 6.45 -1.27
N SER A 52 -20.82 6.44 -1.68
CA SER A 52 -21.96 6.43 -0.77
C SER A 52 -21.94 5.21 0.16
N LYS A 53 -21.62 4.03 -0.38
CA LYS A 53 -21.49 2.78 0.40
C LYS A 53 -20.32 2.83 1.37
N TYR A 54 -19.18 3.38 0.93
CA TYR A 54 -18.00 3.52 1.76
C TYR A 54 -18.24 4.47 2.94
N ILE A 55 -18.80 5.66 2.67
CA ILE A 55 -19.15 6.65 3.70
C ILE A 55 -20.11 6.04 4.71
N GLN A 56 -21.23 5.44 4.26
CA GLN A 56 -22.21 4.82 5.15
C GLN A 56 -21.57 3.76 6.05
N ALA A 57 -20.64 2.97 5.53
CA ALA A 57 -19.98 1.93 6.32
C ALA A 57 -18.96 2.50 7.33
N MET A 58 -18.27 3.58 6.98
CA MET A 58 -17.35 4.28 7.89
C MET A 58 -18.11 5.05 8.99
N GLU A 59 -19.23 5.68 8.66
CA GLU A 59 -20.09 6.39 9.62
C GLU A 59 -20.66 5.44 10.69
N LYS A 60 -21.07 4.22 10.29
CA LYS A 60 -21.48 3.16 11.23
C LYS A 60 -20.38 2.79 12.24
N ALA A 61 -19.12 3.05 11.91
CA ALA A 61 -17.97 2.85 12.78
C ALA A 61 -17.53 4.14 13.51
N GLY A 62 -18.32 5.22 13.43
CA GLY A 62 -18.02 6.51 14.05
C GLY A 62 -16.83 7.22 13.40
N LYS A 63 -16.59 7.01 12.10
CA LYS A 63 -15.50 7.63 11.34
C LYS A 63 -16.06 8.53 10.24
N SER A 64 -15.38 9.65 10.02
CA SER A 64 -15.64 10.59 8.92
C SER A 64 -14.53 10.48 7.86
N PRO A 65 -14.70 9.66 6.81
CA PRO A 65 -13.65 9.44 5.82
C PRO A 65 -13.52 10.61 4.84
N GLU A 66 -12.31 10.90 4.39
CA GLU A 66 -12.06 11.69 3.19
C GLU A 66 -12.11 10.75 1.98
N VAL A 67 -13.00 11.03 1.02
CA VAL A 67 -13.20 10.15 -0.15
C VAL A 67 -13.09 10.96 -1.44
N ILE A 68 -12.26 10.47 -2.36
CA ILE A 68 -12.10 10.99 -3.71
C ILE A 68 -12.71 9.98 -4.69
N VAL A 69 -13.53 10.47 -5.60
CA VAL A 69 -14.13 9.67 -6.67
C VAL A 69 -13.41 9.99 -7.96
N GLY A 70 -13.00 8.98 -8.71
CA GLY A 70 -12.50 9.15 -10.06
C GLY A 70 -11.43 8.14 -10.46
N GLU A 71 -10.94 8.34 -11.68
CA GLU A 71 -9.88 7.53 -12.25
C GLU A 71 -8.55 7.72 -11.52
N PRO A 72 -7.66 6.71 -11.52
CA PRO A 72 -6.37 6.73 -10.83
C PRO A 72 -5.56 8.02 -10.99
N GLU A 73 -5.48 8.55 -12.21
CA GLU A 73 -4.67 9.71 -12.55
C GLU A 73 -5.25 11.01 -11.96
N ASP A 74 -6.56 11.21 -12.11
CA ASP A 74 -7.27 12.38 -11.59
C ASP A 74 -7.40 12.35 -10.07
N ALA A 75 -7.71 11.18 -9.50
CA ALA A 75 -7.88 11.02 -8.06
C ALA A 75 -6.57 11.19 -7.28
N MET A 76 -5.43 10.96 -7.93
CA MET A 76 -4.10 11.21 -7.37
C MET A 76 -3.61 12.64 -7.60
N ASN A 77 -4.31 13.41 -8.43
CA ASN A 77 -3.96 14.80 -8.69
C ASN A 77 -4.22 15.65 -7.44
N GLY A 78 -3.15 16.07 -6.76
CA GLY A 78 -3.19 16.81 -5.50
C GLY A 78 -2.84 15.98 -4.26
N LEU A 79 -2.65 14.67 -4.39
CA LEU A 79 -2.08 13.83 -3.32
C LEU A 79 -0.57 13.77 -3.47
N GLU A 80 0.13 14.54 -2.64
CA GLU A 80 1.59 14.58 -2.59
C GLU A 80 2.11 14.11 -1.24
N GLY A 81 3.28 13.46 -1.25
CA GLY A 81 3.91 13.01 -0.02
C GLY A 81 3.32 11.72 0.55
N ILE A 82 2.78 10.85 -0.30
CA ILE A 82 2.18 9.57 0.13
C ILE A 82 3.25 8.71 0.77
N ASP A 83 3.05 8.33 2.04
CA ASP A 83 3.98 7.50 2.80
C ASP A 83 3.40 6.13 3.16
N PHE A 84 2.09 5.93 3.01
CA PHE A 84 1.47 4.62 3.11
C PHE A 84 0.33 4.48 2.10
N MET A 85 0.34 3.40 1.31
CA MET A 85 -0.72 3.18 0.32
C MET A 85 -1.19 1.73 0.30
N VAL A 86 -2.51 1.55 0.24
CA VAL A 86 -3.17 0.24 0.18
C VAL A 86 -4.07 0.18 -1.03
N VAL A 87 -3.86 -0.79 -1.92
CA VAL A 87 -4.67 -1.01 -3.12
C VAL A 87 -5.28 -2.40 -3.07
N ASP A 88 -6.59 -2.51 -3.23
CA ASP A 88 -7.27 -3.80 -3.39
C ASP A 88 -7.14 -4.31 -4.84
N CYS A 89 -6.63 -5.52 -5.06
CA CYS A 89 -6.45 -6.08 -6.42
C CYS A 89 -7.76 -6.41 -7.16
N ARG A 90 -8.92 -6.33 -6.48
CA ARG A 90 -10.23 -6.43 -7.15
C ARG A 90 -10.55 -5.20 -8.00
N CYS A 91 -9.86 -4.12 -7.72
CA CYS A 91 -9.90 -2.85 -8.41
C CYS A 91 -8.96 -2.98 -9.64
N ASN A 92 -9.50 -3.32 -10.82
CA ASN A 92 -8.74 -3.74 -12.02
C ASN A 92 -7.74 -2.66 -12.51
N ASP A 93 -8.11 -1.39 -12.45
CA ASP A 93 -7.30 -0.28 -12.99
C ASP A 93 -6.29 0.31 -11.99
N PHE A 94 -6.30 -0.18 -10.75
CA PHE A 94 -5.57 0.44 -9.64
C PHE A 94 -4.10 0.00 -9.56
N ALA A 95 -3.62 -0.82 -10.50
CA ALA A 95 -2.19 -0.97 -10.73
C ALA A 95 -1.56 0.35 -11.24
N ARG A 96 -2.33 1.19 -11.95
CA ARG A 96 -1.87 2.50 -12.44
C ARG A 96 -1.69 3.50 -11.30
N ILE A 97 -2.46 3.36 -10.22
CA ILE A 97 -2.31 4.19 -9.01
C ILE A 97 -0.88 4.17 -8.49
N PHE A 98 -0.20 3.02 -8.50
CA PHE A 98 1.19 2.94 -8.07
C PHE A 98 2.16 3.73 -8.95
N LYS A 99 1.86 3.89 -10.24
CA LYS A 99 2.71 4.63 -11.19
C LYS A 99 2.59 6.14 -11.02
N VAL A 100 1.39 6.63 -10.74
CA VAL A 100 1.10 8.07 -10.62
C VAL A 100 1.22 8.59 -9.18
N ALA A 101 1.37 7.70 -8.20
CA ALA A 101 1.52 8.07 -6.80
C ALA A 101 2.80 8.91 -6.55
N LYS A 102 2.61 10.12 -6.02
CA LYS A 102 3.69 11.00 -5.60
C LYS A 102 4.13 10.66 -4.17
N LEU A 103 5.08 9.72 -4.07
CA LEU A 103 5.59 9.24 -2.78
C LEU A 103 6.39 10.30 -2.02
N GLY A 104 6.32 10.24 -0.69
CA GLY A 104 7.04 11.14 0.21
C GLY A 104 8.55 10.95 0.21
N GLU A 105 9.26 12.01 0.60
CA GLU A 105 10.74 12.03 0.61
C GLU A 105 11.35 11.01 1.56
N LYS A 106 10.64 10.65 2.64
CA LYS A 106 11.07 9.65 3.63
C LYS A 106 10.94 8.20 3.13
N GLY A 107 10.37 8.01 1.95
CA GLY A 107 9.96 6.70 1.44
C GLY A 107 8.51 6.39 1.80
N ALA A 108 8.06 5.20 1.40
CA ALA A 108 6.68 4.78 1.56
C ALA A 108 6.53 3.27 1.70
N VAL A 109 5.42 2.83 2.31
CA VAL A 109 4.99 1.44 2.33
C VAL A 109 3.78 1.27 1.43
N LEU A 110 3.93 0.40 0.43
CA LEU A 110 2.93 0.14 -0.59
C LEU A 110 2.40 -1.27 -0.42
N ILE A 111 1.09 -1.44 -0.49
CA ILE A 111 0.42 -2.69 -0.17
C ILE A 111 -0.59 -3.01 -1.25
N ARG A 112 -0.52 -4.22 -1.80
CA ARG A 112 -1.59 -4.85 -2.57
C ARG A 112 -2.31 -5.87 -1.70
N LYS A 113 -3.60 -5.64 -1.48
CA LYS A 113 -4.52 -6.57 -0.81
C LYS A 113 -5.18 -7.49 -1.84
N ASN A 114 -5.45 -8.72 -1.43
CA ASN A 114 -6.01 -9.76 -2.32
C ASN A 114 -5.08 -10.12 -3.48
N ALA A 115 -3.76 -10.08 -3.24
CA ALA A 115 -2.73 -10.31 -4.27
C ALA A 115 -2.71 -11.74 -4.82
N LEU A 116 -3.29 -12.72 -4.11
CA LEU A 116 -3.40 -14.12 -4.53
C LEU A 116 -4.81 -14.47 -5.04
N ALA A 117 -5.74 -13.52 -5.07
CA ALA A 117 -7.14 -13.79 -5.46
C ALA A 117 -7.33 -13.98 -6.98
N LYS A 118 -6.35 -13.59 -7.80
CA LYS A 118 -6.35 -13.81 -9.25
C LYS A 118 -5.23 -14.79 -9.61
N ALA A 119 -5.55 -15.81 -10.40
CA ALA A 119 -4.62 -16.83 -10.87
C ALA A 119 -3.49 -16.25 -11.74
N GLU A 120 -3.72 -15.10 -12.35
CA GLU A 120 -2.77 -14.38 -13.20
C GLU A 120 -2.42 -13.03 -12.56
N SER A 121 -1.35 -12.97 -11.75
CA SER A 121 -0.70 -11.67 -11.58
C SER A 121 0.81 -11.81 -11.63
N ASP A 122 1.37 -11.62 -12.83
CA ASP A 122 2.79 -11.32 -13.07
C ASP A 122 3.17 -9.91 -12.58
N PHE A 123 2.49 -9.43 -11.54
CA PHE A 123 2.76 -8.12 -10.98
C PHE A 123 4.16 -8.12 -10.38
N ARG A 124 4.94 -7.11 -10.77
CA ARG A 124 6.25 -6.84 -10.20
C ARG A 124 6.27 -5.40 -9.74
N TRP A 125 6.63 -5.17 -8.48
CA TRP A 125 6.77 -3.81 -7.94
C TRP A 125 7.66 -2.91 -8.82
N ARG A 126 8.70 -3.49 -9.44
CA ARG A 126 9.61 -2.75 -10.34
C ARG A 126 8.94 -2.20 -11.59
N THR A 127 7.86 -2.83 -12.09
CA THR A 127 7.14 -2.37 -13.29
C THR A 127 5.95 -1.49 -12.95
N ALA A 128 5.49 -1.54 -11.70
CA ALA A 128 4.33 -0.80 -11.20
C ALA A 128 4.68 0.57 -10.60
N LEU A 129 5.95 0.85 -10.34
CA LEU A 129 6.40 2.11 -9.75
C LEU A 129 7.18 2.95 -10.78
N ASP A 130 7.28 4.26 -10.52
CA ASP A 130 8.20 5.15 -11.22
C ASP A 130 9.62 4.54 -11.21
N ALA A 131 10.33 4.60 -12.34
CA ALA A 131 11.69 4.09 -12.49
C ALA A 131 12.68 4.68 -11.47
N LYS A 132 12.39 5.87 -10.93
CA LYS A 132 13.18 6.53 -9.88
C LYS A 132 12.90 5.97 -8.47
N ALA A 133 11.84 5.18 -8.28
CA ALA A 133 11.49 4.62 -6.99
C ALA A 133 12.40 3.44 -6.63
N ARG A 134 13.12 3.57 -5.51
CA ARG A 134 14.00 2.50 -5.01
C ARG A 134 13.24 1.55 -4.09
N ILE A 135 12.92 0.36 -4.57
CA ILE A 135 12.36 -0.71 -3.73
C ILE A 135 13.47 -1.27 -2.83
N VAL A 136 13.32 -1.08 -1.52
CA VAL A 136 14.27 -1.58 -0.51
C VAL A 136 13.99 -3.03 -0.17
N ARG A 137 12.70 -3.39 -0.04
CA ARG A 137 12.25 -4.74 0.31
C ARG A 137 10.85 -4.95 -0.23
N SER A 138 10.56 -6.15 -0.70
CA SER A 138 9.18 -6.59 -0.96
C SER A 138 8.93 -7.95 -0.35
N VAL A 139 7.71 -8.21 0.11
CA VAL A 139 7.30 -9.50 0.69
C VAL A 139 5.84 -9.78 0.35
N LEU A 140 5.56 -11.01 -0.06
CA LEU A 140 4.21 -11.53 -0.21
C LEU A 140 3.86 -12.37 1.02
N LEU A 141 2.85 -11.94 1.78
CA LEU A 141 2.40 -12.60 2.99
C LEU A 141 1.11 -13.38 2.73
N PRO A 142 0.99 -14.64 3.19
CA PRO A 142 -0.21 -15.46 3.02
C PRO A 142 -1.32 -15.08 4.03
N VAL A 143 -1.63 -13.80 4.14
CA VAL A 143 -2.68 -13.29 5.05
C VAL A 143 -3.95 -13.01 4.26
N GLY A 144 -5.06 -13.65 4.63
CA GLY A 144 -6.33 -13.57 3.88
C GLY A 144 -6.16 -14.09 2.46
N LYS A 145 -6.57 -13.31 1.45
CA LYS A 145 -6.36 -13.64 0.03
C LYS A 145 -5.00 -13.15 -0.51
N GLY A 146 -3.99 -13.08 0.36
CA GLY A 146 -2.65 -12.59 0.04
C GLY A 146 -2.48 -11.09 0.20
N LEU A 147 -1.34 -10.71 0.78
CA LEU A 147 -0.93 -9.32 0.98
C LEU A 147 0.50 -9.14 0.45
N ASP A 148 0.65 -8.42 -0.67
CA ASP A 148 1.97 -8.08 -1.21
C ASP A 148 2.37 -6.69 -0.72
N VAL A 149 3.56 -6.57 -0.16
CA VAL A 149 4.05 -5.36 0.50
C VAL A 149 5.37 -4.96 -0.14
N ALA A 150 5.53 -3.69 -0.50
CA ALA A 150 6.80 -3.09 -0.89
C ALA A 150 7.15 -1.90 0.00
N HIS A 151 8.39 -1.88 0.45
CA HIS A 151 9.01 -0.73 1.09
C HIS A 151 9.81 0.02 0.04
N VAL A 152 9.43 1.27 -0.20
CA VAL A 152 10.12 2.19 -1.10
C VAL A 152 10.97 3.13 -0.25
N GLY A 153 12.26 3.23 -0.57
CA GLY A 153 13.19 4.08 0.15
C GLY A 153 13.06 5.56 -0.21
N ALA A 154 13.63 6.41 0.63
CA ALA A 154 13.70 7.86 0.43
C ALA A 154 14.25 8.26 -0.95
N ARG A 155 13.64 9.29 -1.56
CA ARG A 155 14.13 9.93 -2.80
C ARG A 155 15.44 10.69 -2.49
N GLY A 156 16.44 10.59 -3.35
CA GLY A 156 17.73 11.28 -3.18
C GLY A 156 18.75 10.58 -2.26
N GLY A 157 18.38 9.43 -1.66
CA GLY A 157 19.33 8.59 -0.94
C GLY A 157 20.24 7.84 -1.91
N ASN A 158 21.35 8.45 -2.33
CA ASN A 158 22.49 7.73 -2.88
C ASN A 158 23.00 6.77 -1.81
N SER A 159 22.46 5.55 -1.78
CA SER A 159 23.20 4.45 -1.18
C SER A 159 24.34 4.12 -2.12
N VAL A 160 25.44 4.87 -2.00
CA VAL A 160 26.75 4.32 -2.34
C VAL A 160 26.81 2.99 -1.59
N PRO A 161 26.97 1.85 -2.28
CA PRO A 161 27.07 0.58 -1.58
C PRO A 161 28.29 0.70 -0.67
N ARG A 162 28.07 0.75 0.65
CA ARG A 162 29.17 0.67 1.62
C ARG A 162 29.85 -0.66 1.35
N LYS A 163 31.04 -0.57 0.74
CA LYS A 163 31.92 -1.71 0.45
C LYS A 163 32.16 -2.43 1.78
N GLY A 164 31.43 -3.53 2.03
CA GLY A 164 31.56 -4.34 3.25
C GLY A 164 30.27 -4.66 4.02
N GLU A 165 29.07 -4.20 3.62
CA GLU A 165 27.86 -4.60 4.34
C GLU A 165 27.50 -6.09 4.08
N ARG A 166 27.59 -6.87 5.16
CA ARG A 166 27.15 -8.26 5.27
C ARG A 166 25.68 -8.33 4.85
N ARG A 167 25.41 -8.93 3.68
CA ARG A 167 24.06 -8.99 3.10
C ARG A 167 23.38 -10.26 3.55
N TRP A 168 22.23 -10.10 4.20
CA TRP A 168 21.32 -11.20 4.50
C TRP A 168 20.36 -11.37 3.34
N ILE A 169 20.35 -12.56 2.74
CA ILE A 169 19.40 -12.97 1.71
C ILE A 169 18.35 -13.79 2.43
N LYS A 170 17.10 -13.31 2.43
CA LYS A 170 15.95 -14.03 2.95
C LYS A 170 15.14 -14.58 1.79
N TYR A 171 15.03 -15.89 1.70
CA TYR A 171 14.18 -16.62 0.77
C TYR A 171 13.04 -17.27 1.54
N ILE A 172 11.83 -17.19 1.00
CA ILE A 172 10.65 -17.84 1.58
C ILE A 172 10.08 -18.75 0.51
N ASP A 173 9.98 -20.03 0.80
CA ASP A 173 9.32 -20.99 -0.07
C ASP A 173 7.81 -20.69 -0.09
N ARG A 174 7.24 -20.52 -1.30
CA ARG A 174 5.83 -20.13 -1.47
C ARG A 174 4.84 -21.27 -1.22
N GLN A 175 5.29 -22.52 -1.28
CA GLN A 175 4.46 -23.71 -1.07
C GLN A 175 4.54 -24.20 0.38
N THR A 176 5.73 -24.23 0.96
CA THR A 176 5.95 -24.75 2.33
C THR A 176 5.92 -23.67 3.40
N GLY A 177 6.18 -22.40 3.03
CA GLY A 177 6.30 -21.30 3.97
C GLY A 177 7.62 -21.27 4.74
N GLU A 178 8.57 -22.15 4.40
CA GLU A 178 9.88 -22.23 5.05
C GLU A 178 10.73 -21.00 4.76
N GLU A 179 11.43 -20.51 5.80
CA GLU A 179 12.32 -19.36 5.71
C GLU A 179 13.78 -19.80 5.65
N PHE A 180 14.48 -19.37 4.60
CA PHE A 180 15.90 -19.59 4.43
C PHE A 180 16.63 -18.24 4.54
N ILE A 181 17.58 -18.18 5.48
CA ILE A 181 18.41 -17.00 5.72
C ILE A 181 19.85 -17.34 5.36
N ILE A 182 20.35 -16.71 4.29
CA ILE A 182 21.73 -16.90 3.83
C ILE A 182 22.52 -15.63 4.14
N ARG A 183 23.65 -15.78 4.83
CA ARG A 183 24.58 -14.70 5.11
C ARG A 183 25.68 -14.67 4.04
N LYS A 184 25.90 -13.49 3.44
CA LYS A 184 27.01 -13.23 2.52
C LYS A 184 28.16 -12.51 3.22
#